data_AF-A0A2N3ERK7-F1
#
_entry.id   AF-A0A2N3ERK7-F1
#
_cell.length_a   1.000
_cell.length_b   1.000
_cell.length_c   1.000
_cell.angle_alpha   90.00
_cell.angle_beta   90.00
_cell.angle_gamma   90.00
#
_symmetry.space_group_name_H-M   'P 1'
#
loop_
_entity.id
_entity.type
_entity.pdbx_description
1 polymer ?
#
loop_
_entity_poly.entity_id
_entity_poly.type
_entity_poly.pdbx_seq_one_letter_code
_entity_poly.pdbx_strand_id
1 'polypeptide(L)'
;MPIYEFASEEIRPLTKTTFSVAQLQERRDLQRLLRANIAVVAPDTLVIAEEFGDWEESRRRIDLLGIDRDANLVVIELKRTEDGGHMELQALRYAAMVSTMTFDQAADVFTRYLTQIGKADTDARVELLDFLGWDEPDEDAFAQDVRIVLASAEFSRELTTSVLWLIERGIDIRCVRLQPYGLDGRVLVDVQQIIPLPEVAEYQVRVTEKKRKEREARTDTRDWTSYDVTLDGRQLKGLRKRHAIYQVFRHLVESGIAPEEVATHCSPRANRALVSVEGEVNAEDFFRLAKEAREKEGRGFDPTRYFCSEDELIQSGGRTYAFLNQWGGSDWKQAMVNLRDAFPDQGVVFEPSE
;
A
#
# COMPACT_ATOMS: atom_id res chain seq x y z
N MET A 1 -36.13 -6.44 -4.97
CA MET A 1 -37.53 -6.21 -5.40
C MET A 1 -37.95 -7.36 -6.31
N PRO A 2 -39.25 -7.68 -6.46
CA PRO A 2 -39.70 -8.62 -7.48
C PRO A 2 -39.45 -8.04 -8.88
N ILE A 3 -39.10 -8.90 -9.84
CA ILE A 3 -39.09 -8.57 -11.27
C ILE A 3 -40.48 -8.91 -11.82
N TYR A 4 -41.01 -8.06 -12.69
CA TYR A 4 -42.32 -8.24 -13.31
C TYR A 4 -42.20 -8.44 -14.81
N GLU A 5 -42.99 -9.37 -15.34
CA GLU A 5 -43.29 -9.46 -16.76
C GLU A 5 -44.47 -8.56 -17.08
N PHE A 6 -44.33 -7.75 -18.13
CA PHE A 6 -45.43 -6.96 -18.71
C PHE A 6 -45.97 -7.74 -19.91
N ALA A 7 -47.01 -8.54 -19.68
CA ALA A 7 -47.73 -9.24 -20.74
C ALA A 7 -48.72 -8.28 -21.43
N SER A 8 -49.39 -8.74 -22.48
CA SER A 8 -50.31 -7.90 -23.27
C SER A 8 -51.49 -7.36 -22.45
N GLU A 9 -51.97 -8.12 -21.46
CA GLU A 9 -53.20 -7.80 -20.71
C GLU A 9 -52.96 -7.60 -19.20
N GLU A 10 -51.76 -7.90 -18.69
CA GLU A 10 -51.47 -7.83 -17.24
C GLU A 10 -49.99 -7.78 -16.90
N ILE A 11 -49.69 -7.39 -15.65
CA ILE A 11 -48.35 -7.36 -15.08
C ILE A 11 -48.26 -8.44 -14.01
N ARG A 12 -47.37 -9.42 -14.22
CA ARG A 12 -47.21 -10.59 -13.33
C ARG A 12 -45.82 -10.63 -12.72
N PRO A 13 -45.66 -10.90 -11.41
CA PRO A 13 -44.33 -11.10 -10.83
C PRO A 13 -43.71 -12.40 -11.32
N LEU A 14 -42.42 -12.37 -11.68
CA LEU A 14 -41.67 -13.57 -11.99
C LEU A 14 -41.42 -14.41 -10.74
N THR A 15 -41.47 -15.73 -10.90
CA THR A 15 -41.20 -16.66 -9.81
C THR A 15 -39.70 -16.78 -9.60
N LYS A 16 -39.23 -16.43 -8.41
CA LYS A 16 -37.84 -16.68 -7.99
C LYS A 16 -37.56 -18.18 -8.00
N THR A 17 -36.38 -18.55 -8.46
CA THR A 17 -35.86 -19.92 -8.38
C THR A 17 -34.46 -19.89 -7.79
N THR A 18 -33.77 -21.03 -7.78
CA THR A 18 -32.36 -21.14 -7.44
C THR A 18 -31.61 -21.77 -8.61
N PHE A 19 -30.30 -21.56 -8.70
CA PHE A 19 -29.47 -22.26 -9.68
C PHE A 19 -29.56 -23.78 -9.53
N SER A 20 -29.73 -24.26 -8.29
CA SER A 20 -29.97 -25.67 -7.99
C SER A 20 -31.23 -26.21 -8.66
N VAL A 21 -32.37 -25.52 -8.50
CA VAL A 21 -33.66 -25.90 -9.09
C VAL A 21 -33.63 -25.78 -10.62
N ALA A 22 -32.96 -24.75 -11.13
CA ALA A 22 -32.73 -24.55 -12.56
C ALA A 22 -31.72 -25.54 -13.18
N GLN A 23 -31.15 -26.46 -12.38
CA GLN A 23 -30.14 -27.44 -12.79
C GLN A 23 -28.86 -26.82 -13.39
N LEU A 24 -28.57 -25.56 -13.07
CA LEU A 24 -27.36 -24.87 -13.49
C LEU A 24 -26.23 -25.15 -12.51
N GLN A 25 -25.15 -25.73 -13.03
CA GLN A 25 -23.94 -26.03 -12.26
C GLN A 25 -22.99 -24.83 -12.28
N GLU A 26 -22.23 -24.65 -11.19
CA GLU A 26 -21.35 -23.49 -11.00
C GLU A 26 -20.27 -23.41 -12.10
N ARG A 27 -19.42 -24.43 -12.21
CA ARG A 27 -18.34 -24.48 -13.23
C ARG A 27 -18.86 -24.66 -14.65
N ARG A 28 -19.75 -25.63 -14.84
CA ARG A 28 -20.20 -26.04 -16.19
C ARG A 28 -21.06 -24.97 -16.87
N ASP A 29 -21.88 -24.28 -16.10
CA ASP A 29 -22.87 -23.35 -16.64
C ASP A 29 -22.58 -21.91 -16.22
N LEU A 30 -22.58 -21.61 -14.92
CA LEU A 30 -22.51 -20.22 -14.46
C LEU A 30 -21.20 -19.54 -14.87
N GLN A 31 -20.06 -20.18 -14.57
CA GLN A 31 -18.74 -19.69 -14.95
C GLN A 31 -18.59 -19.56 -16.46
N ARG A 32 -19.00 -20.57 -17.23
CA ARG A 32 -18.98 -20.53 -18.70
C ARG A 32 -19.80 -19.37 -19.26
N LEU A 33 -21.00 -19.13 -18.73
CA LEU A 33 -21.90 -18.07 -19.18
C LEU A 33 -21.37 -16.68 -18.81
N LEU A 34 -20.88 -16.52 -17.57
CA LEU A 34 -20.27 -15.27 -17.11
C LEU A 34 -18.97 -14.98 -17.87
N ARG A 35 -18.13 -15.98 -18.12
CA ARG A 35 -16.93 -15.84 -18.96
C ARG A 35 -17.26 -15.30 -20.36
N ALA A 36 -18.36 -15.75 -20.95
CA ALA A 36 -18.80 -15.29 -22.28
C ALA A 36 -19.34 -13.85 -22.26
N ASN A 37 -19.79 -13.35 -21.11
CA ASN A 37 -20.28 -11.98 -20.95
C ASN A 37 -19.94 -11.43 -19.56
N ILE A 38 -18.65 -11.24 -19.31
CA ILE A 38 -18.18 -10.95 -17.95
C ILE A 38 -18.62 -9.56 -17.47
N ALA A 39 -18.89 -8.65 -18.41
CA ALA A 39 -19.34 -7.30 -18.17
C ALA A 39 -20.59 -7.20 -17.27
N VAL A 40 -21.40 -8.26 -17.20
CA VAL A 40 -22.58 -8.28 -16.32
C VAL A 40 -22.23 -8.25 -14.83
N VAL A 41 -21.08 -8.84 -14.43
CA VAL A 41 -20.58 -8.82 -13.03
C VAL A 41 -19.31 -7.99 -12.88
N ALA A 42 -18.51 -7.92 -13.94
CA ALA A 42 -17.29 -7.15 -14.01
C ALA A 42 -17.17 -6.36 -15.32
N PRO A 43 -17.76 -5.14 -15.38
CA PRO A 43 -17.58 -4.23 -16.50
C PRO A 43 -16.11 -3.97 -16.79
N ASP A 44 -15.80 -3.66 -18.04
CA ASP A 44 -14.46 -3.25 -18.49
C ASP A 44 -13.34 -4.22 -18.08
N THR A 45 -13.65 -5.52 -18.09
CA THR A 45 -12.73 -6.59 -17.70
C THR A 45 -12.52 -7.58 -18.85
N LEU A 46 -11.26 -7.89 -19.16
CA LEU A 46 -10.86 -8.98 -20.05
C LEU A 46 -10.55 -10.22 -19.21
N VAL A 47 -11.21 -11.36 -19.49
CA VAL A 47 -10.89 -12.63 -18.81
C VAL A 47 -9.65 -13.25 -19.44
N ILE A 48 -8.62 -13.47 -18.62
CA ILE A 48 -7.35 -14.05 -19.05
C ILE A 48 -7.13 -15.49 -18.61
N ALA A 49 -7.88 -15.98 -17.61
CA ALA A 49 -7.86 -17.38 -17.23
C ALA A 49 -9.14 -17.82 -16.51
N GLU A 50 -9.36 -19.13 -16.53
CA GLU A 50 -10.36 -19.83 -15.73
C GLU A 50 -9.69 -20.92 -14.89
N GLU A 51 -10.22 -21.18 -13.68
CA GLU A 51 -9.66 -22.18 -12.76
C GLU A 51 -8.14 -22.01 -12.56
N PHE A 52 -7.69 -20.76 -12.44
CA PHE A 52 -6.26 -20.42 -12.39
C PHE A 52 -5.66 -20.84 -11.05
N GLY A 53 -4.56 -21.61 -11.08
CA GLY A 53 -3.85 -21.97 -9.86
C GLY A 53 -2.48 -22.57 -10.12
N ASP A 54 -1.56 -21.70 -10.52
CA ASP A 54 -0.17 -22.03 -10.84
C ASP A 54 0.75 -21.97 -9.61
N TRP A 55 0.26 -22.49 -8.49
CA TRP A 55 0.94 -22.45 -7.20
C TRP A 55 1.47 -23.84 -6.85
N GLU A 56 2.77 -23.98 -6.64
CA GLU A 56 3.45 -25.28 -6.45
C GLU A 56 2.86 -26.12 -5.29
N GLU A 57 2.32 -25.48 -4.25
CA GLU A 57 1.85 -26.16 -3.02
C GLU A 57 0.32 -26.14 -2.82
N SER A 58 -0.46 -25.67 -3.80
CA SER A 58 -1.91 -25.47 -3.60
C SER A 58 -2.78 -26.01 -4.72
N ARG A 59 -3.78 -26.81 -4.35
CA ARG A 59 -4.87 -27.24 -5.26
C ARG A 59 -5.96 -26.17 -5.45
N ARG A 60 -5.82 -25.01 -4.81
CA ARG A 60 -6.82 -23.95 -4.89
C ARG A 60 -6.72 -23.22 -6.22
N ARG A 61 -7.88 -22.83 -6.74
CA ARG A 61 -8.04 -22.16 -8.02
C ARG A 61 -8.88 -20.91 -7.85
N ILE A 62 -8.54 -19.87 -8.61
CA ILE A 62 -9.39 -18.71 -8.86
C ILE A 62 -10.41 -19.11 -9.91
N ASP A 63 -11.69 -18.85 -9.70
CA ASP A 63 -12.72 -19.26 -10.68
C ASP A 63 -12.49 -18.56 -12.02
N LEU A 64 -12.37 -17.23 -12.01
CA LEU A 64 -11.98 -16.42 -13.17
C LEU A 64 -10.95 -15.36 -12.76
N LEU A 65 -9.90 -15.22 -13.56
CA LEU A 65 -8.92 -14.14 -13.45
C LEU A 65 -9.05 -13.24 -14.69
N GLY A 66 -9.13 -11.94 -14.46
CA GLY A 66 -9.19 -10.94 -15.51
C GLY A 66 -8.23 -9.78 -15.30
N ILE A 67 -8.24 -8.86 -16.25
CA ILE A 67 -7.54 -7.58 -16.22
C ILE A 67 -8.55 -6.49 -16.59
N ASP A 68 -8.53 -5.35 -15.89
CA ASP A 68 -9.35 -4.20 -16.25
C ASP A 68 -8.61 -3.17 -17.12
N ARG A 69 -9.32 -2.12 -17.54
CA ARG A 69 -8.76 -1.07 -18.41
C ARG A 69 -7.64 -0.25 -17.77
N ASP A 70 -7.50 -0.28 -16.45
CA ASP A 70 -6.45 0.40 -15.70
C ASP A 70 -5.27 -0.55 -15.40
N ALA A 71 -5.22 -1.71 -16.08
CA ALA A 71 -4.22 -2.77 -15.90
C ALA A 71 -4.21 -3.41 -14.50
N ASN A 72 -5.28 -3.28 -13.71
CA ASN A 72 -5.40 -3.99 -12.45
C ASN A 72 -5.82 -5.44 -12.71
N LEU A 73 -5.33 -6.35 -11.86
CA LEU A 73 -5.80 -7.74 -11.87
C LEU A 73 -7.18 -7.81 -11.25
N VAL A 74 -8.06 -8.64 -11.80
CA VAL A 74 -9.44 -8.81 -11.34
C VAL A 74 -9.67 -10.25 -10.94
N VAL A 75 -9.77 -10.49 -9.63
CA VAL A 75 -10.09 -11.80 -9.05
C VAL A 75 -11.59 -11.93 -8.92
N ILE A 76 -12.18 -12.90 -9.62
CA ILE A 76 -13.62 -13.11 -9.65
C ILE A 76 -13.94 -14.49 -9.08
N GLU A 77 -14.65 -14.52 -7.96
CA GLU A 77 -15.13 -15.74 -7.31
C GLU A 77 -16.64 -15.88 -7.51
N LEU A 78 -17.08 -17.10 -7.82
CA LEU A 78 -18.46 -17.40 -8.17
C LEU A 78 -19.06 -18.41 -7.19
N LYS A 79 -20.30 -18.18 -6.76
CA LYS A 79 -21.09 -19.21 -6.07
C LYS A 79 -22.53 -19.29 -6.53
N ARG A 80 -23.04 -20.53 -6.52
CA ARG A 80 -24.48 -20.79 -6.67
C ARG A 80 -25.27 -20.75 -5.35
N THR A 81 -24.59 -20.70 -4.19
CA THR A 81 -25.23 -20.80 -2.87
C THR A 81 -25.87 -19.49 -2.42
N GLU A 82 -26.79 -19.57 -1.45
CA GLU A 82 -27.57 -18.42 -0.96
C GLU A 82 -26.89 -17.67 0.19
N ASP A 83 -25.65 -18.02 0.55
CA ASP A 83 -24.92 -17.42 1.66
C ASP A 83 -23.55 -16.83 1.27
N GLY A 84 -23.03 -17.20 0.09
CA GLY A 84 -21.66 -16.89 -0.35
C GLY A 84 -20.56 -17.65 0.43
N GLY A 85 -20.87 -18.37 1.51
CA GLY A 85 -19.88 -19.02 2.38
C GLY A 85 -18.76 -18.05 2.81
N HIS A 86 -17.49 -18.46 2.61
CA HIS A 86 -16.29 -17.66 2.91
C HIS A 86 -15.54 -17.19 1.66
N MET A 87 -16.27 -16.77 0.61
CA MET A 87 -15.66 -16.32 -0.65
C MET A 87 -14.71 -15.15 -0.46
N GLU A 88 -15.01 -14.23 0.44
CA GLU A 88 -14.16 -13.08 0.78
C GLU A 88 -12.77 -13.51 1.27
N LEU A 89 -12.69 -14.57 2.07
CA LEU A 89 -11.41 -15.12 2.52
C LEU A 89 -10.67 -15.87 1.40
N GLN A 90 -11.40 -16.49 0.47
CA GLN A 90 -10.82 -17.13 -0.71
C GLN A 90 -10.23 -16.08 -1.64
N ALA A 91 -11.04 -15.11 -2.05
CA ALA A 91 -10.66 -14.04 -2.94
C ALA A 91 -9.51 -13.21 -2.39
N LEU A 92 -9.50 -12.87 -1.09
CA LEU A 92 -8.41 -12.10 -0.49
C LEU A 92 -7.06 -12.83 -0.57
N ARG A 93 -7.06 -14.16 -0.35
CA ARG A 93 -5.84 -14.96 -0.52
C ARG A 93 -5.39 -14.95 -1.97
N TYR A 94 -6.31 -15.15 -2.91
CA TYR A 94 -5.98 -15.17 -4.33
C TYR A 94 -5.47 -13.82 -4.82
N ALA A 95 -6.09 -12.72 -4.39
CA ALA A 95 -5.62 -11.38 -4.68
C ALA A 95 -4.17 -11.17 -4.22
N ALA A 96 -3.84 -11.58 -3.00
CA ALA A 96 -2.47 -11.53 -2.49
C ALA A 96 -1.49 -12.45 -3.24
N MET A 97 -1.98 -13.56 -3.83
CA MET A 97 -1.12 -14.48 -4.59
C MET A 97 -0.85 -13.98 -6.01
N VAL A 98 -1.79 -13.27 -6.64
CA VAL A 98 -1.61 -12.68 -7.97
C VAL A 98 -1.01 -11.28 -7.94
N SER A 99 -0.93 -10.61 -6.77
CA SER A 99 -0.50 -9.20 -6.67
C SER A 99 0.93 -8.91 -7.12
N THR A 100 1.74 -9.94 -7.37
CA THR A 100 3.10 -9.81 -7.90
C THR A 100 3.23 -10.34 -9.33
N MET A 101 2.10 -10.60 -10.00
CA MET A 101 2.09 -11.07 -11.38
C MET A 101 2.56 -9.96 -12.31
N THR A 102 3.55 -10.28 -13.13
CA THR A 102 4.10 -9.40 -14.17
C THR A 102 3.26 -9.46 -15.45
N PHE A 103 3.44 -8.49 -16.35
CA PHE A 103 2.74 -8.49 -17.64
C PHE A 103 3.07 -9.75 -18.45
N ASP A 104 4.34 -10.16 -18.48
CA ASP A 104 4.78 -11.36 -19.17
C ASP A 104 4.09 -12.63 -18.65
N GLN A 105 3.99 -12.76 -17.32
CA GLN A 105 3.28 -13.89 -16.71
C GLN A 105 1.79 -13.87 -17.06
N ALA A 106 1.15 -12.70 -17.08
CA ALA A 106 -0.25 -12.57 -17.49
C ALA A 106 -0.46 -12.96 -18.96
N ALA A 107 0.46 -12.57 -19.86
CA ALA A 107 0.42 -12.96 -21.27
C ALA A 107 0.59 -14.47 -21.46
N ASP A 108 1.47 -15.12 -20.69
CA ASP A 108 1.65 -16.58 -20.70
C ASP A 108 0.40 -17.32 -20.19
N VAL A 109 -0.18 -16.82 -19.10
CA VAL A 109 -1.46 -17.30 -18.56
C VAL A 109 -2.57 -17.18 -19.61
N PHE A 110 -2.64 -16.02 -20.27
CA PHE A 110 -3.66 -15.76 -21.27
C PHE A 110 -3.49 -16.62 -22.52
N THR A 111 -2.25 -16.86 -22.96
CA THR A 111 -1.94 -17.77 -24.07
C THR A 111 -2.43 -19.20 -23.79
N ARG A 112 -2.19 -19.70 -22.56
CA ARG A 112 -2.68 -21.02 -22.13
C ARG A 112 -4.20 -21.06 -22.16
N TYR A 113 -4.87 -20.03 -21.67
CA TYR A 113 -6.32 -19.95 -21.66
C TYR A 113 -6.92 -19.87 -23.09
N LEU A 114 -6.38 -19.02 -23.97
CA LEU A 114 -6.79 -18.93 -25.37
C LEU A 114 -6.68 -20.29 -26.08
N THR A 115 -5.59 -21.03 -25.83
CA THR A 115 -5.42 -22.40 -26.33
C THR A 115 -6.52 -23.33 -25.83
N GLN A 116 -6.84 -23.30 -24.52
CA GLN A 116 -7.88 -24.13 -23.91
C GLN A 116 -9.28 -23.88 -24.51
N ILE A 117 -9.58 -22.63 -24.87
CA ILE A 117 -10.88 -22.26 -25.46
C ILE A 117 -10.91 -22.33 -26.99
N GLY A 118 -9.87 -22.89 -27.62
CA GLY A 118 -9.80 -23.09 -29.07
C GLY A 118 -9.48 -21.83 -29.88
N LYS A 119 -8.83 -20.84 -29.26
CA LYS A 119 -8.36 -19.59 -29.87
C LYS A 119 -6.82 -19.50 -29.92
N ALA A 120 -6.15 -20.62 -30.18
CA ALA A 120 -4.68 -20.70 -30.17
C ALA A 120 -4.00 -19.78 -31.21
N ASP A 121 -4.71 -19.38 -32.27
CA ASP A 121 -4.19 -18.47 -33.30
C ASP A 121 -4.22 -17.00 -32.87
N THR A 122 -4.83 -16.68 -31.74
CA THR A 122 -4.86 -15.31 -31.17
C THR A 122 -3.58 -15.06 -30.38
N ASP A 123 -2.87 -13.98 -30.72
CA ASP A 123 -1.71 -13.53 -29.94
C ASP A 123 -2.19 -12.85 -28.65
N ALA A 124 -1.97 -13.53 -27.53
CA ALA A 124 -2.38 -13.08 -26.21
C ALA A 124 -1.77 -11.71 -25.84
N ARG A 125 -0.53 -11.47 -26.25
CA ARG A 125 0.20 -10.25 -25.90
C ARG A 125 -0.37 -9.06 -26.65
N VAL A 126 -0.66 -9.23 -27.93
CA VAL A 126 -1.31 -8.21 -28.77
C VAL A 126 -2.71 -7.89 -28.23
N GLU A 127 -3.52 -8.92 -27.95
CA GLU A 127 -4.88 -8.72 -27.42
C GLU A 127 -4.88 -8.01 -26.05
N LEU A 128 -3.89 -8.29 -25.18
CA LEU A 128 -3.71 -7.57 -23.92
C LEU A 128 -3.36 -6.10 -24.13
N LEU A 129 -2.39 -5.81 -25.00
CA LEU A 129 -1.99 -4.44 -25.33
C LEU A 129 -3.14 -3.66 -25.95
N ASP A 130 -3.87 -4.26 -26.88
CA ASP A 130 -5.06 -3.66 -27.52
C ASP A 130 -6.16 -3.39 -26.48
N PHE A 131 -6.35 -4.29 -25.52
CA PHE A 131 -7.32 -4.10 -24.44
C PHE A 131 -6.91 -2.98 -23.46
N LEU A 132 -5.61 -2.84 -23.16
CA LEU A 132 -5.09 -1.79 -22.29
C LEU A 132 -4.91 -0.44 -23.03
N GLY A 133 -4.91 -0.46 -24.36
CA GLY A 133 -4.59 0.70 -25.18
C GLY A 133 -3.12 1.10 -25.09
N TRP A 134 -2.23 0.10 -24.95
CA TRP A 134 -0.79 0.29 -24.81
C TRP A 134 -0.06 -0.07 -26.11
N ASP A 135 0.98 0.70 -26.46
CA ASP A 135 1.84 0.37 -27.60
C ASP A 135 2.86 -0.73 -27.22
N GLU A 136 3.32 -0.72 -25.96
CA GLU A 136 4.27 -1.67 -25.39
C GLU A 136 3.96 -1.95 -23.91
N PRO A 137 4.43 -3.07 -23.35
CA PRO A 137 4.24 -3.39 -21.94
C PRO A 137 4.87 -2.36 -20.99
N ASP A 138 4.12 -1.95 -19.97
CA ASP A 138 4.59 -1.08 -18.88
C ASP A 138 4.41 -1.79 -17.53
N GLU A 139 5.51 -2.33 -16.98
CA GLU A 139 5.48 -3.04 -15.68
C GLU A 139 5.25 -2.09 -14.49
N ASP A 140 5.56 -0.80 -14.62
CA ASP A 140 5.32 0.20 -13.56
C ASP A 140 3.82 0.57 -13.49
N ALA A 141 3.09 0.39 -14.59
CA ALA A 141 1.64 0.59 -14.65
C ALA A 141 0.84 -0.71 -14.51
N PHE A 142 1.45 -1.88 -14.75
CA PHE A 142 0.76 -3.17 -14.70
C PHE A 142 0.55 -3.67 -13.27
N ALA A 143 -0.62 -4.27 -13.01
CA ALA A 143 -0.97 -4.96 -11.77
C ALA A 143 -0.66 -4.18 -10.47
N GLN A 144 -0.78 -2.85 -10.51
CA GLN A 144 -0.52 -1.98 -9.35
C GLN A 144 -1.53 -2.19 -8.21
N ASP A 145 -2.71 -2.70 -8.53
CA ASP A 145 -3.71 -3.11 -7.56
C ASP A 145 -4.44 -4.39 -8.03
N VAL A 146 -5.19 -4.99 -7.11
CA VAL A 146 -6.03 -6.16 -7.37
C VAL A 146 -7.46 -5.89 -6.93
N ARG A 147 -8.38 -5.96 -7.89
CA ARG A 147 -9.82 -5.81 -7.70
C ARG A 147 -10.46 -7.17 -7.44
N ILE A 148 -11.42 -7.21 -6.53
CA ILE A 148 -12.12 -8.43 -6.16
C ILE A 148 -13.61 -8.32 -6.50
N VAL A 149 -14.13 -9.31 -7.21
CA VAL A 149 -15.55 -9.43 -7.52
C VAL A 149 -16.08 -10.74 -6.95
N LEU A 150 -16.99 -10.65 -5.98
CA LEU A 150 -17.71 -11.80 -5.47
C LEU A 150 -19.08 -11.84 -6.15
N ALA A 151 -19.40 -12.92 -6.87
CA ALA A 151 -20.71 -13.09 -7.50
C ALA A 151 -21.44 -14.32 -6.93
N SER A 152 -22.59 -14.10 -6.29
CA SER A 152 -23.32 -15.15 -5.56
C SER A 152 -24.83 -14.98 -5.68
N ALA A 153 -25.62 -16.04 -5.45
CA ALA A 153 -27.07 -15.93 -5.46
C ALA A 153 -27.61 -15.06 -4.33
N GLU A 154 -26.99 -15.15 -3.15
CA GLU A 154 -27.18 -14.24 -2.02
C GLU A 154 -25.89 -14.20 -1.17
N PHE A 155 -25.82 -13.26 -0.22
CA PHE A 155 -24.69 -13.08 0.68
C PHE A 155 -25.14 -13.01 2.14
N SER A 156 -24.39 -13.69 3.03
CA SER A 156 -24.65 -13.63 4.46
C SER A 156 -24.33 -12.26 5.08
N ARG A 157 -24.94 -11.96 6.23
CA ARG A 157 -24.64 -10.73 6.99
C ARG A 157 -23.18 -10.65 7.42
N GLU A 158 -22.58 -11.80 7.74
CA GLU A 158 -21.19 -11.89 8.17
C GLU A 158 -20.24 -11.53 7.02
N LEU A 159 -20.42 -12.15 5.84
CA LEU A 159 -19.62 -11.86 4.65
C LEU A 159 -19.73 -10.38 4.27
N THR A 160 -20.96 -9.86 4.19
CA THR A 160 -21.19 -8.44 3.83
C THR A 160 -20.57 -7.48 4.84
N THR A 161 -20.55 -7.82 6.13
CA THR A 161 -19.85 -7.03 7.16
C THR A 161 -18.34 -7.00 6.91
N SER A 162 -17.74 -8.15 6.60
CA SER A 162 -16.31 -8.26 6.26
C SER A 162 -15.95 -7.47 5.01
N VAL A 163 -16.76 -7.57 3.95
CA VAL A 163 -16.55 -6.82 2.70
C VAL A 163 -16.61 -5.31 2.93
N LEU A 164 -17.60 -4.82 3.68
CA LEU A 164 -17.69 -3.39 4.01
C LEU A 164 -16.47 -2.91 4.78
N TRP A 165 -15.98 -3.69 5.75
CA TRP A 165 -14.76 -3.37 6.48
C TRP A 165 -13.52 -3.35 5.59
N LEU A 166 -13.40 -4.28 4.63
CA LEU A 166 -12.30 -4.29 3.66
C LEU A 166 -12.31 -3.05 2.76
N ILE A 167 -13.49 -2.63 2.29
CA ILE A 167 -13.66 -1.39 1.53
C ILE A 167 -13.21 -0.17 2.35
N GLU A 168 -13.53 -0.10 3.65
CA GLU A 168 -13.05 0.97 4.53
C GLU A 168 -11.53 1.00 4.68
N ARG A 169 -10.85 -0.13 4.44
CA ARG A 169 -9.39 -0.26 4.42
C ARG A 169 -8.77 0.04 3.06
N GLY A 170 -9.58 0.37 2.05
CA GLY A 170 -9.13 0.71 0.70
C GLY A 170 -8.95 -0.49 -0.20
N ILE A 171 -9.47 -1.66 0.16
CA ILE A 171 -9.48 -2.84 -0.73
C ILE A 171 -10.63 -2.67 -1.72
N ASP A 172 -10.35 -2.73 -3.03
CA ASP A 172 -11.41 -2.76 -4.05
C ASP A 172 -12.05 -4.14 -4.10
N ILE A 173 -13.18 -4.27 -3.40
CA ILE A 173 -13.98 -5.49 -3.37
C ILE A 173 -15.46 -5.15 -3.53
N ARG A 174 -16.15 -5.92 -4.36
CA ARG A 174 -17.60 -5.80 -4.55
C ARG A 174 -18.34 -7.13 -4.46
N CYS A 175 -19.62 -7.05 -4.09
CA CYS A 175 -20.57 -8.14 -4.12
C CYS A 175 -21.62 -7.90 -5.21
N VAL A 176 -21.72 -8.82 -6.15
CA VAL A 176 -22.73 -8.85 -7.20
C VAL A 176 -23.67 -10.02 -6.96
N ARG A 177 -24.95 -9.71 -6.75
CA ARG A 177 -26.00 -10.71 -6.57
C ARG A 177 -26.50 -11.21 -7.91
N LEU A 178 -26.65 -12.53 -8.03
CA LEU A 178 -27.16 -13.24 -9.20
C LEU A 178 -28.47 -13.97 -8.83
N GLN A 179 -29.62 -13.31 -8.97
CA GLN A 179 -30.91 -13.91 -8.60
C GLN A 179 -31.60 -14.52 -9.83
N PRO A 180 -31.76 -15.85 -9.91
CA PRO A 180 -32.46 -16.47 -11.03
C PRO A 180 -33.98 -16.45 -10.85
N TYR A 181 -34.68 -16.34 -11.97
CA TYR A 181 -36.13 -16.34 -12.14
C TYR A 181 -36.52 -17.31 -13.27
N GLY A 182 -37.63 -18.03 -13.09
CA GLY A 182 -38.20 -18.88 -14.13
C GLY A 182 -39.24 -18.12 -14.96
N LEU A 183 -39.17 -18.26 -16.29
CA LEU A 183 -40.20 -17.76 -17.22
C LEU A 183 -40.31 -18.69 -18.43
N ASP A 184 -41.44 -19.40 -18.56
CA ASP A 184 -41.75 -20.29 -19.70
C ASP A 184 -40.62 -21.27 -20.07
N GLY A 185 -40.06 -21.95 -19.06
CA GLY A 185 -38.94 -22.89 -19.25
C GLY A 185 -37.58 -22.24 -19.49
N ARG A 186 -37.50 -20.90 -19.53
CA ARG A 186 -36.25 -20.14 -19.57
C ARG A 186 -35.85 -19.69 -18.18
N VAL A 187 -34.56 -19.41 -18.01
CA VAL A 187 -33.99 -18.83 -16.79
C VAL A 187 -33.55 -17.40 -17.10
N LEU A 188 -34.12 -16.44 -16.39
CA LEU A 188 -33.68 -15.06 -16.38
C LEU A 188 -32.87 -14.82 -15.11
N VAL A 189 -31.80 -14.03 -15.17
CA VAL A 189 -30.97 -13.73 -14.00
C VAL A 189 -30.93 -12.22 -13.81
N ASP A 190 -31.38 -11.78 -12.65
CA ASP A 190 -31.16 -10.42 -12.17
C ASP A 190 -29.74 -10.30 -11.63
N VAL A 191 -28.99 -9.34 -12.15
CA VAL A 191 -27.59 -9.11 -11.80
C VAL A 191 -27.47 -7.74 -11.17
N GLN A 192 -27.17 -7.70 -9.88
CA GLN A 192 -27.17 -6.45 -9.12
C GLN A 192 -25.94 -6.34 -8.23
N GLN A 193 -25.13 -5.29 -8.40
CA GLN A 193 -24.11 -4.94 -7.42
C GLN A 193 -24.80 -4.42 -6.15
N ILE A 194 -24.64 -5.16 -5.04
CA ILE A 194 -25.26 -4.82 -3.75
C ILE A 194 -24.28 -4.13 -2.80
N ILE A 195 -22.96 -4.38 -2.96
CA ILE A 195 -21.90 -3.77 -2.15
C ILE A 195 -20.69 -3.46 -3.04
N PRO A 196 -20.12 -2.26 -2.94
CA PRO A 196 -20.83 -1.05 -2.53
C PRO A 196 -22.03 -0.83 -3.48
N LEU A 197 -23.08 -0.12 -3.03
CA LEU A 197 -24.11 0.31 -3.98
C LEU A 197 -23.43 1.16 -5.07
N PRO A 198 -23.76 1.00 -6.36
CA PRO A 198 -23.08 1.69 -7.45
C PRO A 198 -22.91 3.20 -7.22
N GLU A 199 -23.97 3.86 -6.73
CA GLU A 199 -23.98 5.29 -6.43
C GLU A 199 -23.03 5.67 -5.28
N VAL A 200 -22.85 4.74 -4.33
CA VAL A 200 -21.93 4.90 -3.19
C VAL A 200 -20.49 4.63 -3.62
N ALA A 201 -20.26 3.71 -4.56
CA ALA A 201 -18.94 3.39 -5.10
C ALA A 201 -18.28 4.63 -5.72
N GLU A 202 -19.01 5.33 -6.60
CA GLU A 202 -18.52 6.56 -7.25
C GLU A 202 -18.19 7.67 -6.24
N TYR A 203 -19.00 7.80 -5.18
CA TYR A 203 -18.73 8.75 -4.11
C TYR A 203 -17.51 8.34 -3.26
N GLN A 204 -17.38 7.05 -2.94
CA GLN A 204 -16.27 6.50 -2.18
C GLN A 204 -14.94 6.68 -2.92
N VAL A 205 -14.88 6.47 -4.24
CA VAL A 205 -13.67 6.73 -5.03
C VAL A 205 -13.21 8.18 -4.85
N ARG A 206 -14.11 9.16 -5.01
CA ARG A 206 -13.77 10.59 -4.83
C ARG A 206 -13.30 10.91 -3.41
N VAL A 207 -13.91 10.30 -2.40
CA VAL A 207 -13.54 10.51 -0.99
C VAL A 207 -12.22 9.81 -0.65
N THR A 208 -11.98 8.62 -1.17
CA THR A 208 -10.74 7.86 -0.98
C THR A 208 -9.58 8.52 -1.70
N GLU A 209 -9.75 8.97 -2.94
CA GLU A 209 -8.75 9.80 -3.64
C GLU A 209 -8.45 11.08 -2.86
N LYS A 210 -9.48 11.76 -2.35
CA LYS A 210 -9.28 12.96 -1.52
C LYS A 210 -8.53 12.62 -0.23
N LYS A 211 -8.88 11.54 0.46
CA LYS A 211 -8.18 11.07 1.67
C LYS A 211 -6.76 10.58 1.36
N ARG A 212 -6.52 9.97 0.19
CA ARG A 212 -5.21 9.52 -0.27
C ARG A 212 -4.34 10.73 -0.58
N LYS A 213 -4.84 11.70 -1.34
CA LYS A 213 -4.20 13.01 -1.55
C LYS A 213 -3.96 13.76 -0.24
N GLU A 214 -4.89 13.75 0.70
CA GLU A 214 -4.71 14.34 2.04
C GLU A 214 -3.68 13.59 2.89
N ARG A 215 -3.57 12.26 2.76
CA ARG A 215 -2.56 11.43 3.43
C ARG A 215 -1.18 11.60 2.79
N GLU A 216 -1.10 11.62 1.46
CA GLU A 216 0.08 11.91 0.64
C GLU A 216 0.59 13.33 0.96
N ALA A 217 -0.29 14.33 0.97
CA ALA A 217 0.02 15.70 1.40
C ALA A 217 0.40 15.79 2.89
N ARG A 218 -0.11 14.91 3.76
CA ARG A 218 0.37 14.79 5.15
C ARG A 218 1.76 14.16 5.24
N THR A 219 2.11 13.20 4.38
CA THR A 219 3.48 12.68 4.26
C THR A 219 4.46 13.69 3.67
N ASP A 220 3.96 14.68 2.92
CA ASP A 220 4.75 15.78 2.35
C ASP A 220 4.86 17.02 3.27
N THR A 221 4.53 16.87 4.57
CA THR A 221 4.86 17.88 5.61
C THR A 221 6.29 17.74 6.14
N ARG A 222 7.20 17.12 5.38
CA ARG A 222 8.62 17.10 5.72
C ARG A 222 9.21 18.45 5.32
N ASP A 223 9.60 19.22 6.33
CA ASP A 223 10.30 20.49 6.13
C ASP A 223 11.66 20.23 5.46
N TRP A 224 11.71 20.43 4.14
CA TRP A 224 12.90 20.27 3.31
C TRP A 224 13.84 21.48 3.37
N THR A 225 13.61 22.46 4.25
CA THR A 225 14.50 23.63 4.35
C THR A 225 15.94 23.20 4.62
N SER A 226 16.84 23.57 3.73
CA SER A 226 18.29 23.49 3.91
C SER A 226 18.81 24.79 4.50
N TYR A 227 19.96 24.71 5.15
CA TYR A 227 20.62 25.83 5.81
C TYR A 227 22.06 25.95 5.34
N ASP A 228 22.48 27.18 5.13
CA ASP A 228 23.88 27.55 5.01
C ASP A 228 24.38 27.88 6.43
N VAL A 229 25.50 27.26 6.82
CA VAL A 229 26.10 27.40 8.14
C VAL A 229 27.53 27.91 7.95
N THR A 230 27.87 29.01 8.64
CA THR A 230 29.24 29.52 8.75
C THR A 230 29.79 29.20 10.13
N LEU A 231 30.99 28.62 10.16
CA LEU A 231 31.71 28.23 11.38
C LEU A 231 33.12 28.79 11.27
N ASP A 232 33.46 29.81 12.08
CA ASP A 232 34.76 30.50 12.05
C ASP A 232 35.25 30.86 10.62
N GLY A 233 34.35 31.47 9.83
CA GLY A 233 34.62 31.87 8.45
C GLY A 233 34.52 30.76 7.39
N ARG A 234 34.41 29.48 7.77
CA ARG A 234 34.15 28.36 6.84
C ARG A 234 32.65 28.25 6.56
N GLN A 235 32.26 28.37 5.29
CA GLN A 235 30.87 28.14 4.86
C GLN A 235 30.59 26.68 4.47
N LEU A 236 29.48 26.16 4.95
CA LEU A 236 28.88 24.88 4.57
C LEU A 236 27.48 25.16 4.02
N LYS A 237 27.23 24.82 2.75
CA LYS A 237 25.97 25.16 2.07
C LYS A 237 25.02 23.97 1.96
N GLY A 238 23.72 24.25 1.90
CA GLY A 238 22.69 23.28 1.57
C GLY A 238 22.49 22.18 2.63
N LEU A 239 22.87 22.42 3.89
CA LEU A 239 22.79 21.41 4.94
C LEU A 239 21.34 21.20 5.38
N ARG A 240 20.86 19.96 5.33
CA ARG A 240 19.58 19.61 6.00
C ARG A 240 19.70 19.86 7.50
N LYS A 241 18.59 20.22 8.15
CA LYS A 241 18.51 20.57 9.59
C LYS A 241 19.36 19.68 10.51
N ARG A 242 19.24 18.35 10.39
CA ARG A 242 20.01 17.40 11.22
C ARG A 242 21.52 17.55 11.07
N HIS A 243 22.01 17.79 9.85
CA HIS A 243 23.43 17.97 9.59
C HIS A 243 23.89 19.38 9.97
N ALA A 244 23.05 20.40 9.76
CA ALA A 244 23.37 21.77 10.16
C ALA A 244 23.67 21.86 11.67
N ILE A 245 22.79 21.32 12.53
CA ILE A 245 23.04 21.32 13.98
C ILE A 245 24.20 20.41 14.39
N TYR A 246 24.38 19.26 13.73
CA TYR A 246 25.51 18.38 13.98
C TYR A 246 26.85 19.06 13.67
N GLN A 247 26.95 19.79 12.56
CA GLN A 247 28.18 20.51 12.19
C GLN A 247 28.50 21.64 13.18
N VAL A 248 27.48 22.39 13.64
CA VAL A 248 27.66 23.38 14.72
C VAL A 248 28.14 22.69 16.00
N PHE A 249 27.47 21.61 16.42
CA PHE A 249 27.83 20.87 17.63
C PHE A 249 29.28 20.36 17.57
N ARG A 250 29.64 19.72 16.45
CA ARG A 250 30.99 19.19 16.21
C ARG A 250 32.05 20.29 16.26
N HIS A 251 31.84 21.41 15.59
CA HIS A 251 32.76 22.55 15.60
C HIS A 251 33.01 23.09 17.01
N LEU A 252 31.95 23.23 17.82
CA LEU A 252 32.08 23.69 19.20
C LEU A 252 32.93 22.73 20.05
N VAL A 253 32.74 21.42 19.87
CA VAL A 253 33.55 20.41 20.56
C VAL A 253 35.00 20.42 20.07
N GLU A 254 35.22 20.50 18.76
CA GLU A 254 36.55 20.58 18.16
C GLU A 254 37.30 21.86 18.58
N SER A 255 36.55 22.91 18.95
CA SER A 255 37.09 24.16 19.52
C SER A 255 37.44 24.05 21.01
N GLY A 256 37.31 22.86 21.60
CA GLY A 256 37.73 22.54 22.97
C GLY A 256 36.64 22.61 24.03
N ILE A 257 35.37 22.80 23.65
CA ILE A 257 34.24 22.83 24.59
C ILE A 257 33.80 21.39 24.88
N ALA A 258 33.50 21.07 26.14
CA ALA A 258 33.08 19.72 26.51
C ALA A 258 31.75 19.34 25.81
N PRO A 259 31.60 18.13 25.23
CA PRO A 259 30.36 17.72 24.57
C PRO A 259 29.12 17.89 25.44
N GLU A 260 29.22 17.55 26.72
CA GLU A 260 28.15 17.69 27.70
C GLU A 260 27.71 19.15 27.87
N GLU A 261 28.67 20.09 27.90
CA GLU A 261 28.42 21.52 28.00
C GLU A 261 27.65 22.02 26.77
N VAL A 262 28.13 21.69 25.56
CA VAL A 262 27.44 22.04 24.31
C VAL A 262 26.01 21.48 24.28
N ALA A 263 25.83 20.24 24.74
CA ALA A 263 24.50 19.60 24.77
C ALA A 263 23.51 20.27 25.72
N THR A 264 23.97 20.92 26.80
CA THR A 264 23.08 21.67 27.71
C THR A 264 22.35 22.82 27.02
N HIS A 265 22.96 23.40 25.98
CA HIS A 265 22.39 24.51 25.23
C HIS A 265 21.46 24.06 24.09
N CYS A 266 21.47 22.77 23.72
CA CYS A 266 20.67 22.26 22.61
C CYS A 266 19.18 22.07 22.96
N SER A 267 18.81 21.75 24.21
CA SER A 267 17.41 21.51 24.60
C SER A 267 17.23 21.40 26.13
N PRO A 268 16.04 21.70 26.70
CA PRO A 268 15.68 21.31 28.06
C PRO A 268 15.79 19.80 28.34
N ARG A 269 15.88 18.97 27.28
CA ARG A 269 16.15 17.53 27.36
C ARG A 269 17.61 17.17 27.02
N ALA A 270 18.58 18.03 27.34
CA ALA A 270 20.02 17.86 27.10
C ALA A 270 20.53 16.42 27.34
N ASN A 271 20.03 15.75 28.39
CA ASN A 271 20.37 14.36 28.73
C ASN A 271 20.00 13.30 27.67
N ARG A 272 19.26 13.66 26.61
CA ARG A 272 18.91 12.78 25.48
C ARG A 272 19.65 13.12 24.19
N ALA A 273 20.35 14.26 24.13
CA ALA A 273 21.04 14.71 22.93
C ALA A 273 22.34 13.94 22.68
N LEU A 274 22.90 13.32 23.72
CA LEU A 274 24.17 12.59 23.68
C LEU A 274 24.05 11.18 24.25
N VAL A 275 24.79 10.28 23.62
CA VAL A 275 25.16 8.98 24.16
C VAL A 275 26.67 8.91 24.16
N SER A 276 27.27 8.46 25.26
CA SER A 276 28.72 8.32 25.35
C SER A 276 29.14 7.00 25.97
N VAL A 277 30.33 6.55 25.58
CA VAL A 277 31.00 5.35 26.12
C VAL A 277 32.40 5.73 26.55
N GLU A 278 32.97 4.95 27.49
CA GLU A 278 34.36 5.13 27.90
C GLU A 278 35.31 4.64 26.81
N GLY A 279 36.41 5.38 26.62
CA GLY A 279 37.42 5.11 25.60
C GLY A 279 37.15 5.81 24.27
N GLU A 280 38.23 5.96 23.50
CA GLU A 280 38.22 6.38 22.11
C GLU A 280 38.10 5.12 21.25
N VAL A 281 36.89 4.85 20.77
CA VAL A 281 36.53 3.59 20.10
C VAL A 281 35.97 3.85 18.70
N ASN A 282 36.05 2.85 17.83
CA ASN A 282 35.45 2.85 16.50
C ASN A 282 33.91 2.70 16.58
N ALA A 283 33.22 2.80 15.45
CA ALA A 283 31.76 2.74 15.39
C ALA A 283 31.15 1.40 15.84
N GLU A 284 31.81 0.28 15.54
CA GLU A 284 31.35 -1.06 15.93
C GLU A 284 31.42 -1.26 17.45
N ASP A 285 32.55 -0.89 18.05
CA ASP A 285 32.76 -0.93 19.48
C ASP A 285 31.88 0.07 20.22
N PHE A 286 31.69 1.28 19.66
CA PHE A 286 30.74 2.25 20.19
C PHE A 286 29.34 1.67 20.27
N PHE A 287 28.83 1.07 19.18
CA PHE A 287 27.50 0.47 19.14
C PHE A 287 27.34 -0.60 20.22
N ARG A 288 28.31 -1.52 20.31
CA ARG A 288 28.31 -2.60 21.30
C ARG A 288 28.29 -2.05 22.73
N LEU A 289 29.22 -1.16 23.07
CA LEU A 289 29.34 -0.58 24.41
C LEU A 289 28.13 0.28 24.79
N ALA A 290 27.60 1.08 23.86
CA ALA A 290 26.43 1.91 24.09
C ALA A 290 25.17 1.08 24.32
N LYS A 291 25.01 -0.01 23.56
CA LYS A 291 23.91 -0.96 23.74
C LYS A 291 23.98 -1.64 25.11
N GLU A 292 25.14 -2.19 25.47
CA GLU A 292 25.36 -2.83 26.78
C GLU A 292 25.10 -1.87 27.95
N ALA A 293 25.55 -0.61 27.84
CA ALA A 293 25.35 0.40 28.87
C ALA A 293 23.86 0.76 29.04
N ARG A 294 23.12 0.97 27.94
CA ARG A 294 21.69 1.29 27.97
C ARG A 294 20.83 0.12 28.45
N GLU A 295 21.18 -1.11 28.08
CA GLU A 295 20.47 -2.31 28.54
C GLU A 295 20.56 -2.47 30.06
N LYS A 296 21.72 -2.16 30.67
CA LYS A 296 21.88 -2.12 32.14
C LYS A 296 20.98 -1.09 32.82
N GLU A 297 20.60 -0.01 32.12
CA GLU A 297 19.64 1.00 32.57
C GLU A 297 18.17 0.62 32.27
N GLY A 298 17.91 -0.55 31.69
CA GLY A 298 16.57 -0.95 31.23
C GLY A 298 16.06 -0.16 30.02
N ARG A 299 16.98 0.39 29.20
CA ARG A 299 16.66 1.20 28.02
C ARG A 299 17.25 0.56 26.75
N GLY A 300 16.53 0.70 25.64
CA GLY A 300 17.07 0.31 24.32
C GLY A 300 18.00 1.39 23.76
N PHE A 301 19.00 0.95 22.98
CA PHE A 301 19.81 1.82 22.12
C PHE A 301 19.49 1.55 20.65
N ASP A 302 19.06 2.58 19.93
CA ASP A 302 18.76 2.54 18.49
C ASP A 302 19.76 3.45 17.76
N PRO A 303 20.78 2.89 17.08
CA PRO A 303 21.85 3.66 16.46
C PRO A 303 21.33 4.53 15.31
N THR A 304 20.22 4.17 14.66
CA THR A 304 19.66 4.94 13.54
C THR A 304 19.18 6.33 13.94
N ARG A 305 19.03 6.58 15.25
CA ARG A 305 18.62 7.88 15.82
C ARG A 305 19.79 8.80 16.16
N TYR A 306 21.03 8.36 15.97
CA TYR A 306 22.23 9.12 16.29
C TYR A 306 23.17 9.18 15.08
N PHE A 307 24.07 10.15 15.12
CA PHE A 307 25.25 10.23 14.26
C PHE A 307 26.33 9.33 14.88
N CYS A 308 26.54 8.16 14.28
CA CYS A 308 27.35 7.08 14.87
C CYS A 308 28.15 6.25 13.84
N SER A 309 28.28 6.74 12.61
CA SER A 309 29.29 6.21 11.69
C SER A 309 30.71 6.62 12.10
N GLU A 310 31.72 5.98 11.51
CA GLU A 310 33.14 6.16 11.88
C GLU A 310 33.58 7.62 11.84
N ASP A 311 33.13 8.36 10.84
CA ASP A 311 33.42 9.77 10.59
C ASP A 311 32.47 10.74 11.32
N GLU A 312 31.43 10.22 11.97
CA GLU A 312 30.42 10.98 12.68
C GLU A 312 30.60 11.00 14.21
N LEU A 313 31.26 9.99 14.77
CA LEU A 313 31.55 9.92 16.19
C LEU A 313 32.52 11.02 16.62
N ILE A 314 32.29 11.55 17.82
CA ILE A 314 33.11 12.62 18.40
C ILE A 314 33.90 12.03 19.57
N GLN A 315 35.21 12.16 19.52
CA GLN A 315 36.11 11.72 20.59
C GLN A 315 36.59 12.95 21.37
N SER A 316 36.37 12.96 22.68
CA SER A 316 36.77 14.07 23.55
C SER A 316 36.92 13.59 24.99
N GLY A 317 37.95 14.06 25.70
CA GLY A 317 38.14 13.75 27.12
C GLY A 317 38.25 12.25 27.44
N GLY A 318 38.78 11.43 26.52
CA GLY A 318 38.91 9.97 26.70
C GLY A 318 37.60 9.18 26.59
N ARG A 319 36.59 9.77 25.95
CA ARG A 319 35.27 9.18 25.71
C ARG A 319 34.89 9.36 24.24
N THR A 320 34.02 8.48 23.76
CA THR A 320 33.41 8.58 22.42
C THR A 320 31.94 8.93 22.56
N TYR A 321 31.45 9.83 21.71
CA TYR A 321 30.12 10.42 21.77
C TYR A 321 29.39 10.26 20.43
N ALA A 322 28.10 9.90 20.52
CA ALA A 322 27.15 9.98 19.41
C ALA A 322 26.08 11.03 19.72
N PHE A 323 25.85 11.91 18.74
CA PHE A 323 24.89 13.00 18.83
C PHE A 323 23.55 12.62 18.19
N LEU A 324 22.43 13.00 18.81
CA LEU A 324 21.10 12.70 18.31
C LEU A 324 20.90 13.31 16.91
N ASN A 325 20.26 12.59 15.98
CA ASN A 325 19.97 13.08 14.62
C ASN A 325 18.49 13.49 14.41
N GLN A 326 17.64 13.28 15.42
CA GLN A 326 16.21 13.54 15.39
C GLN A 326 15.89 14.95 15.92
N TRP A 327 16.09 15.97 15.07
CA TRP A 327 15.77 17.36 15.38
C TRP A 327 14.62 17.87 14.49
N GLY A 328 13.51 18.30 15.09
CA GLY A 328 12.31 18.74 14.37
C GLY A 328 11.76 20.09 14.85
N GLY A 329 11.01 20.77 13.98
CA GLY A 329 10.18 21.94 14.34
C GLY A 329 10.91 23.14 14.95
N SER A 330 10.25 23.82 15.90
CA SER A 330 10.75 24.99 16.64
C SER A 330 11.94 24.66 17.54
N ASP A 331 12.04 23.41 18.02
CA ASP A 331 13.08 22.95 18.93
C ASP A 331 14.46 23.05 18.28
N TRP A 332 14.57 22.73 16.98
CA TRP A 332 15.82 22.86 16.22
C TRP A 332 16.26 24.33 16.12
N LYS A 333 15.35 25.24 15.78
CA LYS A 333 15.70 26.67 15.60
C LYS A 333 16.13 27.28 16.92
N GLN A 334 15.45 26.94 18.02
CA GLN A 334 15.83 27.39 19.35
C GLN A 334 17.20 26.83 19.76
N ALA A 335 17.48 25.55 19.48
CA ALA A 335 18.78 24.95 19.74
C ALA A 335 19.92 25.67 19.01
N MET A 336 19.75 25.96 17.72
CA MET A 336 20.75 26.67 16.92
C MET A 336 20.99 28.11 17.42
N VAL A 337 19.91 28.82 17.80
CA VAL A 337 20.02 30.15 18.42
C VAL A 337 20.77 30.07 19.76
N ASN A 338 20.39 29.13 20.63
CA ASN A 338 21.04 28.95 21.92
C ASN A 338 22.53 28.63 21.80
N LEU A 339 22.90 27.75 20.86
CA LEU A 339 24.31 27.40 20.61
C LEU A 339 25.10 28.62 20.13
N ARG A 340 24.57 29.39 19.19
CA ARG A 340 25.20 30.64 18.73
C ARG A 340 25.36 31.64 19.87
N ASP A 341 24.31 31.85 20.66
CA ASP A 341 24.27 32.90 21.68
C ASP A 341 25.10 32.51 22.92
N ALA A 342 25.23 31.22 23.23
CA ALA A 342 26.07 30.72 24.33
C ALA A 342 27.57 30.76 24.00
N PHE A 343 27.92 30.65 22.71
CA PHE A 343 29.31 30.59 22.25
C PHE A 343 29.59 31.65 21.16
N PRO A 344 29.46 32.95 21.49
CA PRO A 344 29.54 34.04 20.51
C PRO A 344 30.91 34.15 19.83
N ASP A 345 31.98 33.74 20.51
CA ASP A 345 33.36 33.80 20.00
C ASP A 345 33.67 32.71 18.96
N GLN A 346 32.74 31.77 18.72
CA GLN A 346 32.93 30.63 17.82
C GLN A 346 32.45 30.89 16.38
N GLY A 347 32.02 32.12 16.07
CA GLY A 347 31.71 32.56 14.72
C GLY A 347 30.54 31.81 14.06
N VAL A 348 29.61 31.26 14.85
CA VAL A 348 28.47 30.48 14.35
C VAL A 348 27.43 31.39 13.71
N VAL A 349 27.18 31.22 12.42
CA VAL A 349 26.07 31.87 11.70
C VAL A 349 25.30 30.81 10.93
N PHE A 350 23.98 30.90 10.89
CA PHE A 350 23.15 29.99 10.10
C PHE A 350 21.95 30.72 9.52
N GLU A 351 21.63 30.42 8.27
CA GLU A 351 20.50 31.00 7.55
C GLU A 351 19.91 29.97 6.58
N PRO A 352 18.62 30.06 6.21
CA PRO A 352 18.06 29.20 5.17
C PRO A 352 18.87 29.37 3.87
N SER A 353 19.22 28.26 3.22
CA SER A 353 19.86 28.30 1.91
C SER A 353 18.89 28.91 0.89
N GLU A 354 19.43 29.73 -0.02
CA GLU A 354 18.68 30.30 -1.16
C GLU A 354 18.33 29.26 -2.23
#